data_AF-A0AAU7UGL3-F1
#
_entry.id   AF-A0AAU7UGL3-F1
#
_cell.length_a   1.000
_cell.length_b   1.000
_cell.length_c   1.000
_cell.angle_alpha   90.00
_cell.angle_beta   90.00
_cell.angle_gamma   90.00
#
_symmetry.space_group_name_H-M   'P 1'
#
loop_
_entity.id
_entity.type
_entity.pdbx_description
1 polymer ?
#
loop_
_entity_poly.entity_id
_entity_poly.type
_entity_poly.pdbx_seq_one_letter_code
_entity_poly.pdbx_strand_id
1 'polypeptide(L)'
;MLTLLSVGAQAAPSTPFRIETRYLDQTLTAAQQAIVQRATQRVAALIRSPFVPVAVDSPANACDAGLPKLKEQVAHLILFVKVKDLGEDLYADATPCELHDDTYLPIYAELELNSNGLGDLPDEDLTDTIIHETLHALGVGTLWTPDERISVSGDSDGKSFIRKAGGQVVYTGPRAVAAYQKLGGHGTAIPLDPDAGHWAGKTVCSEILSGDAGDFTGLVNPISPITLAALEDLGYTVNLAAADRYMLPIKGCDVQSAQVDTSRTASTDQVFYANCAAVRAAGLAPLKHGQPGYRRALDGDGDGLACE
;
A
#
# COMPACT_ATOMS: atom_id res chain seq x y z
N MET A 1 42.97 7.94 40.72
CA MET A 1 42.21 8.16 39.48
C MET A 1 41.11 7.11 39.44
N LEU A 2 39.86 7.52 39.69
CA LEU A 2 38.69 6.64 39.65
C LEU A 2 38.07 6.80 38.25
N THR A 3 38.19 5.78 37.41
CA THR A 3 37.63 5.77 36.06
C THR A 3 36.13 5.46 36.16
N LEU A 4 35.30 6.48 35.98
CA LEU A 4 33.85 6.32 35.82
C LEU A 4 33.57 5.72 34.45
N LEU A 5 33.08 4.48 34.42
CA LEU A 5 32.50 3.85 33.24
C LEU A 5 31.14 4.51 32.97
N SER A 6 31.07 5.33 31.92
CA SER A 6 29.81 5.86 31.40
C SER A 6 29.03 4.72 30.75
N VAL A 7 27.97 4.27 31.44
CA VAL A 7 26.94 3.41 30.85
C VAL A 7 26.18 4.27 29.85
N GLY A 8 26.32 3.97 28.56
CA GLY A 8 25.54 4.62 27.51
C GLY A 8 24.06 4.36 27.76
N ALA A 9 23.26 5.43 27.80
CA ALA A 9 21.82 5.32 27.88
C ALA A 9 21.30 4.59 26.63
N GLN A 10 20.76 3.38 26.81
CA GLN A 10 20.01 2.70 25.77
C GLN A 10 18.77 3.57 25.46
N ALA A 11 18.65 4.07 24.23
CA ALA A 11 17.44 4.77 23.81
C ALA A 11 16.23 3.85 24.05
N ALA A 12 15.19 4.36 24.70
CA ALA A 12 13.94 3.62 24.85
C ALA A 12 13.40 3.24 23.46
N PRO A 13 12.86 2.02 23.27
CA PRO A 13 12.26 1.64 22.01
C PRO A 13 11.14 2.62 21.66
N SER A 14 11.24 3.27 20.50
CA SER A 14 10.19 4.13 19.98
C SER A 14 8.94 3.32 19.71
N THR A 15 7.77 3.82 20.12
CA THR A 15 6.48 3.19 19.80
C THR A 15 6.34 3.06 18.28
N PRO A 16 6.08 1.86 17.74
CA PRO A 16 5.86 1.67 16.31
C PRO A 16 4.68 2.50 15.79
N PHE A 17 4.77 2.96 14.54
CA PHE A 17 3.63 3.54 13.85
C PHE A 17 2.51 2.50 13.73
N ARG A 18 1.27 2.93 13.96
CA ARG A 18 0.09 2.06 13.88
C ARG A 18 -1.02 2.76 13.11
N ILE A 19 -1.82 1.96 12.43
CA ILE A 19 -3.07 2.35 11.78
C ILE A 19 -4.18 1.57 12.48
N GLU A 20 -5.14 2.29 13.09
CA GLU A 20 -6.37 1.71 13.63
C GLU A 20 -7.48 1.81 12.58
N THR A 21 -7.95 0.68 12.09
CA THR A 21 -9.09 0.62 11.16
C THR A 21 -10.41 0.66 11.93
N ARG A 22 -11.29 1.58 11.58
CA ARG A 22 -12.65 1.70 12.14
C ARG A 22 -13.69 1.54 11.05
N TYR A 23 -14.39 0.42 11.06
CA TYR A 23 -15.46 0.13 10.09
C TYR A 23 -16.74 0.88 10.47
N LEU A 24 -17.30 1.64 9.53
CA LEU A 24 -18.52 2.44 9.76
C LEU A 24 -19.81 1.65 9.56
N ASP A 25 -19.73 0.53 8.85
CA ASP A 25 -20.83 -0.37 8.58
C ASP A 25 -20.37 -1.84 8.67
N GLN A 26 -21.31 -2.78 8.54
CA GLN A 26 -21.06 -4.23 8.59
C GLN A 26 -21.04 -4.87 7.19
N THR A 27 -20.82 -4.08 6.14
CA THR A 27 -20.89 -4.56 4.75
C THR A 27 -19.74 -5.51 4.42
N LEU A 28 -18.55 -5.25 4.95
CA LEU A 28 -17.39 -6.13 4.78
C LEU A 28 -17.56 -7.42 5.58
N THR A 29 -17.33 -8.56 4.92
CA THR A 29 -17.22 -9.87 5.57
C THR A 29 -16.01 -9.91 6.51
N ALA A 30 -16.01 -10.84 7.47
CA ALA A 30 -14.87 -11.03 8.37
C ALA A 30 -13.55 -11.35 7.62
N ALA A 31 -13.64 -12.03 6.47
CA ALA A 31 -12.48 -12.32 5.61
C ALA A 31 -11.92 -11.04 4.99
N GLN A 32 -12.78 -10.19 4.41
CA GLN A 32 -12.39 -8.90 3.85
C GLN A 32 -11.83 -7.96 4.92
N GLN A 33 -12.44 -7.89 6.11
CA GLN A 33 -11.90 -7.12 7.23
C GLN A 33 -10.49 -7.59 7.63
N ALA A 34 -10.24 -8.90 7.62
CA ALA A 34 -8.91 -9.45 7.90
C ALA A 34 -7.89 -9.09 6.80
N ILE A 35 -8.30 -8.99 5.53
CA ILE A 35 -7.46 -8.49 4.44
C ILE A 35 -7.10 -7.03 4.68
N VAL A 36 -8.10 -6.18 4.97
CA VAL A 36 -7.89 -4.76 5.28
C VAL A 36 -6.88 -4.59 6.42
N GLN A 37 -7.02 -5.36 7.49
CA GLN A 37 -6.10 -5.30 8.63
C GLN A 37 -4.68 -5.73 8.27
N ARG A 38 -4.49 -6.80 7.48
CA ARG A 38 -3.15 -7.23 7.07
C ARG A 38 -2.49 -6.22 6.13
N ALA A 39 -3.24 -5.65 5.19
CA ALA A 39 -2.76 -4.65 4.26
C ALA A 39 -2.33 -3.36 4.98
N THR A 40 -3.19 -2.84 5.87
CA THR A 40 -2.87 -1.63 6.67
C THR A 40 -1.70 -1.88 7.63
N GLN A 41 -1.56 -3.07 8.21
CA GLN A 41 -0.39 -3.45 9.00
C GLN A 41 0.90 -3.48 8.16
N ARG A 42 0.84 -3.99 6.91
CA ARG A 42 1.98 -3.95 5.99
C ARG A 42 2.42 -2.51 5.73
N VAL A 43 1.46 -1.60 5.46
CA VAL A 43 1.77 -0.18 5.24
C VAL A 43 2.31 0.48 6.51
N ALA A 44 1.72 0.22 7.67
CA ALA A 44 2.22 0.75 8.95
C ALA A 44 3.68 0.34 9.23
N ALA A 45 4.07 -0.89 8.87
CA ALA A 45 5.44 -1.39 9.04
C ALA A 45 6.47 -0.69 8.13
N LEU A 46 6.04 0.05 7.12
CA LEU A 46 6.90 0.90 6.29
C LEU A 46 7.30 2.19 7.03
N ILE A 47 6.54 2.63 8.04
CA ILE A 47 6.77 3.90 8.73
C ILE A 47 7.57 3.65 10.03
N ARG A 48 8.69 4.36 10.18
CA ARG A 48 9.52 4.35 11.39
C ARG A 48 9.25 5.52 12.32
N SER A 49 8.81 6.66 11.77
CA SER A 49 8.49 7.83 12.59
C SER A 49 7.31 7.49 13.48
N PRO A 50 7.36 7.85 14.78
CA PRO A 50 6.21 7.67 15.64
C PRO A 50 5.08 8.60 15.18
N PHE A 51 3.84 8.19 15.43
CA PHE A 51 2.70 9.10 15.36
C PHE A 51 2.83 10.14 16.48
N VAL A 52 2.50 11.41 16.20
CA VAL A 52 2.53 12.49 17.21
C VAL A 52 1.18 12.51 17.93
N PRO A 53 1.07 12.21 19.24
CA PRO A 53 -0.23 12.20 19.89
C PRO A 53 -0.91 13.58 19.86
N VAL A 54 -2.21 13.62 19.57
CA VAL A 54 -2.98 14.86 19.41
C VAL A 54 -4.40 14.71 19.97
N ALA A 55 -4.93 15.79 20.53
CA ALA A 55 -6.33 15.89 20.93
C ALA A 55 -7.17 16.27 19.71
N VAL A 56 -8.15 15.45 19.34
CA VAL A 56 -9.07 15.73 18.23
C VAL A 56 -10.46 16.06 18.79
N ASP A 57 -11.14 17.05 18.21
CA ASP A 57 -12.57 17.36 18.43
C ASP A 57 -13.21 17.74 17.10
N SER A 58 -13.22 16.78 16.17
CA SER A 58 -13.78 16.95 14.84
C SER A 58 -15.28 16.64 14.86
N PRO A 59 -16.15 17.52 14.33
CA PRO A 59 -17.58 17.25 14.28
C PRO A 59 -17.92 16.07 13.36
N ALA A 60 -19.10 15.48 13.54
CA ALA A 60 -19.58 14.46 12.60
C ALA A 60 -19.73 15.08 11.20
N ASN A 61 -19.40 14.30 10.17
CA ASN A 61 -19.42 14.71 8.76
C ASN A 61 -18.45 15.87 8.40
N ALA A 62 -17.42 16.13 9.21
CA ALA A 62 -16.48 17.23 8.95
C ALA A 62 -15.64 17.01 7.69
N CYS A 63 -15.16 15.79 7.49
CA CYS A 63 -14.31 15.40 6.35
C CYS A 63 -15.16 14.85 5.19
N ASP A 64 -16.00 13.84 5.46
CA ASP A 64 -17.02 13.38 4.51
C ASP A 64 -18.31 12.96 5.21
N ALA A 65 -19.40 12.94 4.46
CA ALA A 65 -20.69 12.45 4.93
C ALA A 65 -20.62 11.01 5.44
N GLY A 66 -21.22 10.77 6.61
CA GLY A 66 -21.25 9.47 7.27
C GLY A 66 -20.14 9.26 8.31
N LEU A 67 -19.13 10.14 8.37
CA LEU A 67 -18.11 10.04 9.42
C LEU A 67 -18.65 10.43 10.80
N PRO A 68 -18.35 9.64 11.85
CA PRO A 68 -18.79 9.94 13.20
C PRO A 68 -18.03 11.16 13.75
N LYS A 69 -18.58 11.76 14.81
CA LYS A 69 -17.83 12.74 15.60
C LYS A 69 -16.59 12.06 16.17
N LEU A 70 -15.41 12.66 15.97
CA LEU A 70 -14.15 12.18 16.54
C LEU A 70 -13.70 13.12 17.67
N LYS A 71 -13.87 12.67 18.93
CA LYS A 71 -13.45 13.43 20.11
C LYS A 71 -12.67 12.57 21.09
N GLU A 72 -11.36 12.48 20.90
CA GLU A 72 -10.48 11.67 21.73
C GLU A 72 -9.01 12.09 21.63
N GLN A 73 -8.17 11.51 22.50
CA GLN A 73 -6.73 11.57 22.37
C GLN A 73 -6.28 10.49 21.38
N VAL A 74 -5.83 10.91 20.21
CA VAL A 74 -5.36 10.03 19.14
C VAL A 74 -3.84 9.86 19.26
N ALA A 75 -3.34 8.63 19.19
CA ALA A 75 -1.92 8.29 19.31
C ALA A 75 -1.42 7.34 18.19
N HIS A 76 -2.21 7.23 17.12
CA HIS A 76 -1.99 6.40 15.93
C HIS A 76 -2.89 6.95 14.81
N LEU A 77 -2.58 6.64 13.56
CA LEU A 77 -3.46 7.03 12.45
C LEU A 77 -4.79 6.28 12.59
N ILE A 78 -5.92 6.98 12.51
CA ILE A 78 -7.24 6.33 12.40
C ILE A 78 -7.62 6.29 10.93
N LEU A 79 -7.97 5.11 10.42
CA LEU A 79 -8.50 4.91 9.07
C LEU A 79 -9.96 4.49 9.18
N PHE A 80 -10.88 5.38 8.84
CA PHE A 80 -12.29 5.05 8.76
C PHE A 80 -12.58 4.31 7.46
N VAL A 81 -13.15 3.12 7.56
CA VAL A 81 -13.44 2.25 6.42
C VAL A 81 -14.95 2.19 6.21
N LYS A 82 -15.40 2.51 5.00
CA LYS A 82 -16.82 2.42 4.62
C LYS A 82 -16.98 1.84 3.22
N VAL A 83 -18.13 1.22 2.98
CA VAL A 83 -18.47 0.70 1.66
C VAL A 83 -19.57 1.55 1.04
N LYS A 84 -19.38 2.03 -0.19
CA LYS A 84 -20.39 2.81 -0.92
C LYS A 84 -20.23 2.62 -2.42
N ASP A 85 -21.25 3.00 -3.17
CA ASP A 85 -21.19 3.01 -4.63
C ASP A 85 -20.28 4.16 -5.10
N LEU A 86 -19.16 3.81 -5.75
CA LEU A 86 -18.20 4.76 -6.35
C LEU A 86 -18.33 4.83 -7.89
N GLY A 87 -19.35 4.19 -8.46
CA GLY A 87 -19.50 4.05 -9.91
C GLY A 87 -18.78 2.82 -10.46
N GLU A 88 -18.42 2.84 -11.74
CA GLU A 88 -17.82 1.70 -12.45
C GLU A 88 -16.29 1.81 -12.58
N ASP A 89 -15.74 3.01 -12.37
CA ASP A 89 -14.35 3.34 -12.74
C ASP A 89 -13.37 3.26 -11.55
N LEU A 90 -13.88 3.12 -10.31
CA LEU A 90 -13.08 3.13 -9.09
C LEU A 90 -13.28 1.85 -8.29
N TYR A 91 -12.21 1.20 -7.85
CA TYR A 91 -12.29 0.10 -6.88
C TYR A 91 -12.40 0.61 -5.44
N ALA A 92 -11.75 1.74 -5.18
CA ALA A 92 -11.71 2.39 -3.90
C ALA A 92 -11.24 3.85 -4.06
N ASP A 93 -11.32 4.61 -2.98
CA ASP A 93 -10.72 5.94 -2.84
C ASP A 93 -10.28 6.13 -1.38
N ALA A 94 -9.27 6.97 -1.16
CA ALA A 94 -8.85 7.33 0.18
C ALA A 94 -8.25 8.73 0.23
N THR A 95 -8.61 9.45 1.28
CA THR A 95 -8.15 10.83 1.49
C THR A 95 -7.84 11.09 2.97
N PRO A 96 -6.74 11.80 3.26
CA PRO A 96 -6.48 12.30 4.61
C PRO A 96 -7.47 13.41 4.97
N CYS A 97 -7.97 13.39 6.20
CA CYS A 97 -9.02 14.31 6.64
C CYS A 97 -8.49 15.52 7.41
N GLU A 98 -7.71 15.27 8.46
CA GLU A 98 -7.06 16.33 9.25
C GLU A 98 -5.57 16.05 9.33
N LEU A 99 -4.77 17.12 9.27
CA LEU A 99 -3.32 17.04 9.36
C LEU A 99 -2.84 17.70 10.66
N HIS A 100 -1.78 17.14 11.23
CA HIS A 100 -1.08 17.74 12.35
C HIS A 100 -0.55 19.12 12.00
N ASP A 101 -0.65 20.04 12.96
CA ASP A 101 0.17 21.25 12.97
C ASP A 101 1.66 20.86 12.95
N ASP A 102 2.49 21.73 12.38
CA ASP A 102 3.95 21.58 12.16
C ASP A 102 4.39 20.50 11.17
N THR A 103 3.85 19.28 11.26
CA THR A 103 4.30 18.15 10.43
C THR A 103 3.50 18.00 9.14
N TYR A 104 2.24 18.46 9.13
CA TYR A 104 1.32 18.31 8.00
C TYR A 104 1.15 16.84 7.58
N LEU A 105 1.26 15.93 8.55
CA LEU A 105 1.00 14.50 8.38
C LEU A 105 -0.42 14.17 8.85
N PRO A 106 -1.11 13.22 8.20
CA PRO A 106 -2.46 12.78 8.56
C PRO A 106 -2.63 12.33 10.02
N ILE A 107 -3.68 12.83 10.66
CA ILE A 107 -4.17 12.43 11.98
C ILE A 107 -5.17 11.28 11.83
N TYR A 108 -6.11 11.43 10.89
CA TYR A 108 -7.04 10.40 10.47
C TYR A 108 -7.38 10.60 8.99
N ALA A 109 -7.87 9.53 8.38
CA ALA A 109 -8.21 9.46 6.97
C ALA A 109 -9.45 8.59 6.78
N GLU A 110 -10.01 8.66 5.58
CA GLU A 110 -11.03 7.73 5.13
C GLU A 110 -10.53 6.81 4.01
N LEU A 111 -11.15 5.63 3.96
CA LEU A 111 -11.01 4.61 2.94
C LEU A 111 -12.42 4.20 2.51
N GLU A 112 -12.77 4.53 1.29
CA GLU A 112 -14.03 4.15 0.65
C GLU A 112 -13.77 2.94 -0.25
N LEU A 113 -14.43 1.82 0.01
CA LEU A 113 -14.41 0.67 -0.89
C LEU A 113 -15.66 0.69 -1.76
N ASN A 114 -15.49 0.51 -3.07
CA ASN A 114 -16.63 0.47 -3.97
C ASN A 114 -17.48 -0.75 -3.67
N SER A 115 -18.79 -0.60 -3.52
CA SER A 115 -19.71 -1.73 -3.39
C SER A 115 -19.79 -2.58 -4.66
N ASN A 116 -19.53 -1.97 -5.83
CA ASN A 116 -19.60 -2.64 -7.12
C ASN A 116 -18.36 -3.53 -7.31
N GLY A 117 -18.59 -4.83 -7.51
CA GLY A 117 -17.52 -5.81 -7.73
C GLY A 117 -16.75 -6.28 -6.48
N LEU A 118 -16.96 -5.67 -5.31
CA LEU A 118 -16.23 -6.02 -4.07
C LEU A 118 -16.43 -7.47 -3.60
N GLY A 119 -17.59 -8.05 -3.88
CA GLY A 119 -17.86 -9.46 -3.55
C GLY A 119 -17.11 -10.45 -4.45
N ASP A 120 -16.72 -10.02 -5.65
CA ASP A 120 -16.08 -10.83 -6.67
C ASP A 120 -14.57 -10.52 -6.81
N LEU A 121 -14.08 -9.51 -6.08
CA LEU A 121 -12.69 -9.09 -6.11
C LEU A 121 -11.78 -10.14 -5.45
N PRO A 122 -10.76 -10.68 -6.15
CA PRO A 122 -9.80 -11.61 -5.57
C PRO A 122 -9.10 -11.04 -4.33
N ASP A 123 -8.65 -11.93 -3.44
CA ASP A 123 -8.00 -11.54 -2.18
C ASP A 123 -6.72 -10.71 -2.43
N GLU A 124 -5.95 -11.06 -3.46
CA GLU A 124 -4.76 -10.33 -3.90
C GLU A 124 -5.09 -8.92 -4.38
N ASP A 125 -6.17 -8.77 -5.15
CA ASP A 125 -6.60 -7.52 -5.74
C ASP A 125 -7.16 -6.59 -4.67
N LEU A 126 -7.98 -7.14 -3.75
CA LEU A 126 -8.40 -6.39 -2.57
C LEU A 126 -7.19 -5.97 -1.73
N THR A 127 -6.22 -6.86 -1.52
CA THR A 127 -4.99 -6.53 -0.78
C THR A 127 -4.23 -5.37 -1.45
N ASP A 128 -4.10 -5.40 -2.78
CA ASP A 128 -3.45 -4.35 -3.56
C ASP A 128 -4.16 -3.01 -3.39
N THR A 129 -5.48 -3.00 -3.61
CA THR A 129 -6.34 -1.83 -3.42
C THR A 129 -6.20 -1.25 -2.01
N ILE A 130 -6.26 -2.07 -0.96
CA ILE A 130 -6.12 -1.54 0.41
C ILE A 130 -4.73 -0.92 0.62
N ILE A 131 -3.66 -1.53 0.12
CA ILE A 131 -2.31 -0.99 0.27
C ILE A 131 -2.20 0.35 -0.48
N HIS A 132 -2.65 0.39 -1.73
CA HIS A 132 -2.68 1.57 -2.59
C HIS A 132 -3.40 2.74 -1.90
N GLU A 133 -4.65 2.52 -1.50
CA GLU A 133 -5.44 3.56 -0.86
C GLU A 133 -4.91 3.96 0.52
N THR A 134 -4.31 3.03 1.27
CA THR A 134 -3.68 3.41 2.55
C THR A 134 -2.45 4.30 2.33
N LEU A 135 -1.75 4.20 1.20
CA LEU A 135 -0.66 5.11 0.83
C LEU A 135 -1.20 6.51 0.45
N HIS A 136 -2.36 6.56 -0.22
CA HIS A 136 -3.09 7.82 -0.44
C HIS A 136 -3.58 8.45 0.87
N ALA A 137 -4.14 7.67 1.79
CA ALA A 137 -4.50 8.12 3.14
C ALA A 137 -3.30 8.67 3.93
N LEU A 138 -2.08 8.20 3.65
CA LEU A 138 -0.85 8.72 4.26
C LEU A 138 -0.30 9.98 3.57
N GLY A 139 -0.82 10.34 2.39
CA GLY A 139 -0.51 11.58 1.69
C GLY A 139 0.22 11.43 0.36
N VAL A 140 0.59 10.22 -0.06
CA VAL A 140 1.23 10.03 -1.37
C VAL A 140 0.16 10.25 -2.44
N GLY A 141 0.37 11.15 -3.40
CA GLY A 141 -0.63 11.48 -4.42
C GLY A 141 -1.74 12.43 -3.98
N THR A 142 -1.96 12.58 -2.66
CA THR A 142 -3.08 13.40 -2.10
C THR A 142 -2.61 14.63 -1.33
N LEU A 143 -1.34 14.69 -0.91
CA LEU A 143 -0.76 15.82 -0.15
C LEU A 143 0.46 16.40 -0.87
N TRP A 144 0.40 16.52 -2.20
CA TRP A 144 1.51 16.95 -3.04
C TRP A 144 1.48 18.42 -3.41
N THR A 145 0.36 19.10 -3.17
CA THR A 145 0.20 20.54 -3.39
C THR A 145 0.00 21.31 -2.08
N PRO A 146 0.29 22.63 -2.06
CA PRO A 146 0.08 23.45 -0.86
C PRO A 146 -1.38 23.48 -0.39
N ASP A 147 -2.32 23.39 -1.35
CA ASP A 147 -3.77 23.50 -1.10
C ASP A 147 -4.32 22.24 -0.41
N GLU A 148 -3.64 21.09 -0.59
CA GLU A 148 -3.94 19.85 0.12
C GLU A 148 -3.25 19.77 1.49
N ARG A 149 -2.14 20.50 1.67
CA ARG A 149 -1.30 20.47 2.88
C ARG A 149 -1.71 21.52 3.90
N ILE A 150 -2.98 21.54 4.27
CA ILE A 150 -3.53 22.46 5.25
C ILE A 150 -3.77 21.72 6.58
N SER A 151 -3.16 22.19 7.66
CA SER A 151 -3.33 21.60 8.99
C SER A 151 -4.65 21.99 9.65
N VAL A 152 -4.94 21.38 10.80
CA VAL A 152 -6.15 21.68 11.58
C VAL A 152 -6.23 23.15 12.03
N SER A 153 -5.11 23.85 12.21
CA SER A 153 -5.09 25.30 12.47
C SER A 153 -5.43 26.16 11.25
N GLY A 154 -5.45 25.58 10.05
CA GLY A 154 -5.57 26.29 8.77
C GLY A 154 -4.23 26.75 8.18
N ASP A 155 -3.10 26.39 8.80
CA ASP A 155 -1.77 26.72 8.28
C ASP A 155 -1.36 25.76 7.14
N SER A 156 -0.41 26.18 6.30
CA SER A 156 0.20 25.36 5.25
C SER A 156 1.72 25.53 5.26
N ASP A 157 2.48 24.45 4.98
CA ASP A 157 3.93 24.54 4.80
C ASP A 157 4.35 25.12 3.44
N GLY A 158 3.38 25.40 2.56
CA GLY A 158 3.62 25.96 1.23
C GLY A 158 4.40 25.04 0.30
N LYS A 159 4.64 23.77 0.66
CA LYS A 159 5.41 22.85 -0.17
C LYS A 159 4.56 22.37 -1.35
N SER A 160 5.21 22.29 -2.50
CA SER A 160 4.68 21.58 -3.67
C SER A 160 5.71 20.58 -4.15
N PHE A 161 5.26 19.35 -4.38
CA PHE A 161 6.08 18.26 -4.88
C PHE A 161 5.79 17.95 -6.35
N ILE A 162 4.89 18.69 -6.99
CA ILE A 162 4.56 18.50 -8.41
C ILE A 162 4.75 19.80 -9.19
N ARG A 163 5.00 19.66 -10.49
CA ARG A 163 4.96 20.79 -11.43
C ARG A 163 4.50 20.33 -12.80
N LYS A 164 3.95 21.26 -13.57
CA LYS A 164 3.65 21.04 -14.99
C LYS A 164 4.85 21.45 -15.85
N ALA A 165 5.34 20.53 -16.68
CA ALA A 165 6.44 20.76 -17.61
C ALA A 165 6.12 20.13 -18.97
N GLY A 166 6.14 20.94 -20.04
CA GLY A 166 5.95 20.43 -21.40
C GLY A 166 4.62 19.71 -21.65
N GLY A 167 3.55 20.09 -20.93
CA GLY A 167 2.24 19.44 -21.02
C GLY A 167 2.06 18.21 -20.13
N GLN A 168 3.10 17.75 -19.45
CA GLN A 168 3.07 16.63 -18.50
C GLN A 168 3.17 17.14 -17.06
N VAL A 169 2.46 16.50 -16.13
CA VAL A 169 2.67 16.71 -14.69
C VAL A 169 3.78 15.77 -14.22
N VAL A 170 4.70 16.30 -13.41
CA VAL A 170 5.85 15.55 -12.90
C VAL A 170 6.03 15.79 -11.41
N TYR A 171 6.48 14.77 -10.70
CA TYR A 171 6.87 14.82 -9.30
C TYR A 171 8.34 15.27 -9.16
N THR A 172 8.62 16.13 -8.19
CA THR A 172 9.91 16.80 -7.98
C THR A 172 10.45 16.67 -6.55
N GLY A 173 9.82 15.86 -5.70
CA GLY A 173 10.35 15.57 -4.37
C GLY A 173 11.75 14.96 -4.45
N PRO A 174 12.75 15.51 -3.73
CA PRO A 174 14.15 15.18 -3.95
C PRO A 174 14.49 13.73 -3.59
N ARG A 175 13.83 13.13 -2.59
CA ARG A 175 14.13 11.75 -2.19
C ARG A 175 13.53 10.77 -3.18
N ALA A 176 12.27 10.95 -3.59
CA ALA A 176 11.67 10.06 -4.58
C ALA A 176 12.40 10.14 -5.93
N VAL A 177 12.77 11.36 -6.38
CA VAL A 177 13.58 11.55 -7.60
C VAL A 177 14.93 10.82 -7.49
N ALA A 178 15.60 10.89 -6.35
CA ALA A 178 16.84 10.15 -6.13
C ALA A 178 16.64 8.62 -6.12
N ALA A 179 15.52 8.12 -5.57
CA ALA A 179 15.17 6.70 -5.61
C ALA A 179 14.88 6.23 -7.04
N TYR A 180 14.11 7.01 -7.80
CA TYR A 180 13.82 6.77 -9.21
C TYR A 180 15.10 6.69 -10.05
N GLN A 181 16.04 7.62 -9.87
CA GLN A 181 17.33 7.59 -10.57
C GLN A 181 18.17 6.34 -10.24
N LYS A 182 18.18 5.90 -8.97
CA LYS A 182 18.90 4.68 -8.56
C LYS A 182 18.33 3.42 -9.21
N LEU A 183 17.04 3.42 -9.55
CA LEU A 183 16.38 2.31 -10.23
C LEU A 183 16.57 2.33 -11.75
N GLY A 184 17.31 3.30 -12.29
CA GLY A 184 17.59 3.45 -13.73
C GLY A 184 16.79 4.57 -14.41
N GLY A 185 15.98 5.32 -13.66
CA GLY A 185 15.23 6.46 -14.17
C GLY A 185 16.15 7.62 -14.59
N HIS A 186 15.71 8.41 -15.56
CA HIS A 186 16.46 9.56 -16.06
C HIS A 186 15.74 10.89 -15.78
N GLY A 187 16.50 11.98 -15.73
CA GLY A 187 15.98 13.34 -15.50
C GLY A 187 15.93 13.74 -14.03
N THR A 188 15.32 14.88 -13.75
CA THR A 188 15.25 15.49 -12.40
C THR A 188 13.83 15.49 -11.83
N ALA A 189 12.94 14.69 -12.40
CA ALA A 189 11.54 14.59 -12.02
C ALA A 189 10.97 13.23 -12.46
N ILE A 190 9.91 12.77 -11.81
CA ILE A 190 9.23 11.51 -12.14
C ILE A 190 7.93 11.85 -12.89
N PRO A 191 7.70 11.29 -14.07
CA PRO A 191 6.41 11.37 -14.75
C PRO A 191 5.24 10.94 -13.86
N LEU A 192 4.17 11.75 -13.83
CA LEU A 192 2.89 11.41 -13.22
C LEU A 192 1.84 11.18 -14.30
N ASP A 193 0.79 10.45 -13.94
CA ASP A 193 -0.43 10.37 -14.75
C ASP A 193 -1.18 11.71 -14.72
N PRO A 194 -2.17 11.91 -15.63
CA PRO A 194 -2.84 13.19 -15.77
C PRO A 194 -3.59 13.68 -14.52
N ASP A 195 -3.99 12.75 -13.64
CA ASP A 195 -4.61 13.05 -12.35
C ASP A 195 -3.66 13.70 -11.34
N ALA A 196 -2.35 13.67 -11.60
CA ALA A 196 -1.28 14.13 -10.71
C ALA A 196 -1.20 13.41 -9.34
N GLY A 197 -1.97 12.35 -9.12
CA GLY A 197 -1.98 11.54 -7.90
C GLY A 197 -1.17 10.25 -8.03
N HIS A 198 -1.02 9.75 -9.26
CA HIS A 198 -0.35 8.48 -9.53
C HIS A 198 0.97 8.63 -10.29
N TRP A 199 1.89 7.68 -10.06
CA TRP A 199 3.03 7.51 -10.93
C TRP A 199 2.56 7.17 -12.34
N ALA A 200 3.18 7.76 -13.35
CA ALA A 200 2.75 7.48 -14.71
C ALA A 200 2.92 5.99 -15.03
N GLY A 201 1.85 5.28 -15.36
CA GLY A 201 1.91 3.83 -15.53
C GLY A 201 2.92 3.38 -16.60
N LYS A 202 3.09 4.16 -17.68
CA LYS A 202 4.14 3.93 -18.70
C LYS A 202 5.59 4.02 -18.18
N THR A 203 5.78 4.52 -16.95
CA THR A 203 7.08 4.74 -16.30
C THR A 203 7.37 3.65 -15.29
N VAL A 204 6.35 3.24 -14.51
CA VAL A 204 6.53 2.31 -13.39
C VAL A 204 5.84 0.95 -13.58
N CYS A 205 4.93 0.83 -14.54
CA CYS A 205 4.10 -0.34 -14.84
C CYS A 205 3.43 -0.89 -13.57
N SER A 206 3.58 -2.17 -13.26
CA SER A 206 3.05 -2.80 -12.05
C SER A 206 3.83 -2.36 -10.79
N GLU A 207 3.71 -1.10 -10.41
CA GLU A 207 4.06 -0.55 -9.09
C GLU A 207 2.79 -0.19 -8.35
N ILE A 208 2.79 -0.30 -7.03
CA ILE A 208 1.55 -0.19 -6.23
C ILE A 208 0.77 1.12 -6.45
N LEU A 209 1.41 2.25 -6.72
CA LEU A 209 0.79 3.57 -6.97
C LEU A 209 0.86 3.98 -8.45
N SER A 210 0.95 3.00 -9.35
CA SER A 210 0.75 3.24 -10.78
C SER A 210 -0.72 3.50 -11.09
N GLY A 211 -1.01 4.49 -11.92
CA GLY A 211 -2.36 4.78 -12.42
C GLY A 211 -2.71 3.95 -13.66
N ASP A 212 -3.13 4.61 -14.75
CA ASP A 212 -3.73 4.07 -16.00
C ASP A 212 -3.03 2.88 -16.68
N ALA A 213 -1.83 2.47 -16.24
CA ALA A 213 -1.09 1.32 -16.78
C ALA A 213 -0.55 0.33 -15.72
N GLY A 214 -1.05 0.38 -14.48
CA GLY A 214 -0.81 -0.67 -13.49
C GLY A 214 -1.68 -1.88 -13.81
N ASP A 215 -1.25 -2.75 -14.74
CA ASP A 215 -2.01 -3.95 -15.06
C ASP A 215 -2.19 -4.81 -13.80
N PHE A 216 -3.43 -5.22 -13.51
CA PHE A 216 -3.72 -6.28 -12.55
C PHE A 216 -2.92 -7.52 -12.95
N THR A 217 -1.88 -7.82 -12.19
CA THR A 217 -0.96 -8.93 -12.50
C THR A 217 -1.46 -10.27 -11.96
N GLY A 218 -2.61 -10.28 -11.24
CA GLY A 218 -3.04 -11.39 -10.40
C GLY A 218 -2.09 -11.64 -9.22
N LEU A 219 -1.25 -10.64 -8.90
CA LEU A 219 -0.31 -10.62 -7.80
C LEU A 219 -0.37 -9.24 -7.16
N VAL A 220 -0.04 -9.17 -5.86
CA VAL A 220 0.10 -7.88 -5.17
C VAL A 220 1.29 -7.11 -5.75
N ASN A 221 1.04 -5.89 -6.20
CA ASN A 221 2.03 -5.00 -6.77
C ASN A 221 3.09 -4.60 -5.73
N PRO A 222 4.35 -4.43 -6.14
CA PRO A 222 5.44 -4.03 -5.26
C PRO A 222 5.27 -2.59 -4.78
N ILE A 223 5.48 -2.40 -3.48
CA ILE A 223 5.69 -1.08 -2.89
C ILE A 223 7.16 -0.69 -3.13
N SER A 224 7.38 0.18 -4.11
CA SER A 224 8.74 0.49 -4.56
C SER A 224 9.49 1.43 -3.61
N PRO A 225 10.84 1.49 -3.72
CA PRO A 225 11.63 2.55 -3.09
C PRO A 225 11.23 3.97 -3.48
N ILE A 226 10.56 4.17 -4.63
CA ILE A 226 10.08 5.48 -5.08
C ILE A 226 8.96 5.95 -4.16
N THR A 227 7.96 5.09 -3.95
CA THR A 227 6.81 5.34 -3.08
C THR A 227 7.22 5.56 -1.62
N LEU A 228 8.14 4.76 -1.08
CA LEU A 228 8.68 4.99 0.26
C LEU A 228 9.43 6.32 0.38
N ALA A 229 10.19 6.70 -0.65
CA ALA A 229 10.91 7.96 -0.64
C ALA A 229 9.98 9.17 -0.81
N ALA A 230 8.83 9.01 -1.47
CA ALA A 230 7.78 10.04 -1.50
C ALA A 230 7.16 10.26 -0.11
N LEU A 231 6.98 9.21 0.70
CA LEU A 231 6.63 9.35 2.12
C LEU A 231 7.71 10.13 2.89
N GLU A 232 8.99 9.90 2.64
CA GLU A 232 10.05 10.70 3.28
C GLU A 232 10.03 12.17 2.84
N ASP A 233 9.67 12.46 1.59
CA ASP A 233 9.49 13.83 1.09
C ASP A 233 8.32 14.55 1.79
N LEU A 234 7.24 13.83 2.12
CA LEU A 234 6.11 14.35 2.91
C LEU A 234 6.48 14.66 4.37
N GLY A 235 7.50 13.99 4.93
CA GLY A 235 7.99 14.22 6.29
C GLY A 235 8.06 12.98 7.18
N TYR A 236 7.68 11.80 6.68
CA TYR A 236 7.86 10.55 7.42
C TYR A 236 9.34 10.16 7.50
N THR A 237 9.67 9.31 8.46
CA THR A 237 10.87 8.45 8.34
C THR A 237 10.40 7.04 8.04
N VAL A 238 11.04 6.35 7.08
CA VAL A 238 10.56 5.06 6.57
C VAL A 238 11.55 3.93 6.79
N ASN A 239 11.05 2.70 6.72
CA ASN A 239 11.80 1.47 6.72
C ASN A 239 12.11 1.04 5.29
N LEU A 240 13.13 1.64 4.66
CA LEU A 240 13.52 1.29 3.29
C LEU A 240 13.83 -0.21 3.08
N ALA A 241 14.21 -0.93 4.14
CA ALA A 241 14.45 -2.37 4.07
C ALA A 241 13.16 -3.20 3.95
N ALA A 242 11.98 -2.60 4.18
CA ALA A 242 10.68 -3.22 3.98
C ALA A 242 10.05 -2.88 2.61
N ALA A 243 10.73 -2.09 1.77
CA ALA A 243 10.32 -1.94 0.37
C ALA A 243 10.43 -3.28 -0.35
N ASP A 244 9.53 -3.51 -1.30
CA ASP A 244 9.62 -4.68 -2.17
C ASP A 244 10.79 -4.55 -3.14
N ARG A 245 11.29 -5.70 -3.59
CA ARG A 245 12.25 -5.72 -4.69
C ARG A 245 11.54 -5.18 -5.93
N TYR A 246 12.08 -4.10 -6.46
CA TYR A 246 11.52 -3.42 -7.61
C TYR A 246 12.64 -2.91 -8.50
N MET A 247 12.41 -2.95 -9.81
CA MET A 247 13.27 -2.36 -10.82
C MET A 247 12.39 -1.62 -11.81
N LEU A 248 12.87 -0.48 -12.32
CA LEU A 248 12.13 0.21 -13.34
C LEU A 248 12.08 -0.64 -14.63
N PRO A 249 10.91 -0.69 -15.30
CA PRO A 249 10.71 -1.39 -16.56
C PRO A 249 11.32 -0.58 -17.73
N ILE A 250 12.65 -0.37 -17.69
CA ILE A 250 13.39 0.50 -18.63
C ILE A 250 13.37 0.01 -20.09
N LYS A 251 12.89 -1.22 -20.35
CA LYS A 251 12.73 -1.80 -21.69
C LYS A 251 11.25 -1.89 -22.13
N GLY A 252 10.34 -1.29 -21.38
CA GLY A 252 8.89 -1.43 -21.55
C GLY A 252 8.28 -2.26 -20.42
N CYS A 253 6.95 -2.16 -20.28
CA CYS A 253 6.18 -2.96 -19.35
C CYS A 253 6.14 -4.42 -19.83
N ASP A 254 7.05 -5.27 -19.34
CA ASP A 254 6.91 -6.71 -19.48
C ASP A 254 5.85 -7.20 -18.47
N VAL A 255 4.58 -7.22 -18.88
CA VAL A 255 3.50 -7.91 -18.14
C VAL A 255 3.71 -9.43 -18.07
N GLN A 256 4.78 -9.95 -18.68
CA GLN A 256 5.20 -11.33 -18.60
C GLN A 256 6.63 -11.46 -18.08
N SER A 257 6.85 -11.18 -16.79
CA SER A 257 7.72 -12.01 -15.94
C SER A 257 7.86 -11.43 -14.53
N ALA A 258 6.84 -11.62 -13.70
CA ALA A 258 7.07 -12.01 -12.32
C ALA A 258 7.55 -13.48 -12.28
N GLN A 259 8.56 -13.82 -13.09
CA GLN A 259 9.39 -14.99 -12.82
C GLN A 259 10.37 -14.52 -11.76
N VAL A 260 10.06 -14.86 -10.52
CA VAL A 260 11.03 -14.86 -9.43
C VAL A 260 12.30 -15.48 -9.97
N ASP A 261 13.38 -14.68 -10.00
CA ASP A 261 14.72 -15.15 -10.29
C ASP A 261 15.08 -16.24 -9.26
N THR A 262 14.84 -17.48 -9.66
CA THR A 262 15.19 -18.70 -8.93
C THR A 262 16.57 -19.22 -9.34
N SER A 263 17.38 -18.41 -10.04
CA SER A 263 18.69 -18.85 -10.51
C SER A 263 19.80 -18.80 -9.46
N ARG A 264 19.49 -19.04 -8.16
CA ARG A 264 20.42 -19.71 -7.23
C ARG A 264 19.72 -20.16 -5.95
N THR A 265 19.14 -21.37 -5.96
CA THR A 265 19.54 -22.50 -5.09
C THR A 265 18.51 -23.63 -5.13
N ALA A 266 19.04 -24.85 -5.29
CA ALA A 266 18.47 -26.15 -4.92
C ALA A 266 17.39 -26.77 -5.83
N SER A 267 17.83 -27.83 -6.51
CA SER A 267 17.05 -28.95 -7.01
C SER A 267 15.98 -29.46 -6.03
N THR A 268 14.72 -29.54 -6.47
CA THR A 268 13.77 -30.54 -5.99
C THR A 268 12.89 -30.98 -7.15
N ASP A 269 12.84 -32.30 -7.35
CA ASP A 269 12.06 -33.02 -8.35
C ASP A 269 10.61 -32.54 -8.47
N GLN A 270 10.08 -32.61 -9.70
CA GLN A 270 8.66 -32.48 -9.96
C GLN A 270 7.89 -33.61 -9.26
N VAL A 271 7.21 -33.27 -8.17
CA VAL A 271 6.31 -34.20 -7.46
C VAL A 271 5.15 -34.56 -8.38
N PHE A 272 5.01 -35.84 -8.73
CA PHE A 272 3.94 -36.36 -9.59
C PHE A 272 3.09 -37.40 -8.85
N TYR A 273 1.77 -37.20 -8.79
CA TYR A 273 0.83 -38.15 -8.22
C TYR A 273 0.03 -38.89 -9.30
N ALA A 274 0.13 -40.22 -9.29
CA ALA A 274 -0.53 -41.09 -10.26
C ALA A 274 -2.08 -41.03 -10.18
N ASN A 275 -2.64 -40.76 -8.99
CA ASN A 275 -4.08 -40.61 -8.75
C ASN A 275 -4.34 -39.99 -7.35
N CYS A 276 -5.60 -39.66 -7.04
CA CYS A 276 -5.98 -39.07 -5.76
C CYS A 276 -5.76 -39.95 -4.53
N ALA A 277 -5.68 -41.29 -4.69
CA ALA A 277 -5.33 -42.16 -3.58
C ALA A 277 -3.87 -41.94 -3.14
N ALA A 278 -2.95 -41.70 -4.09
CA ALA A 278 -1.57 -41.34 -3.78
C ALA A 278 -1.47 -39.98 -3.06
N VAL A 279 -2.30 -39.01 -3.45
CA VAL A 279 -2.36 -37.68 -2.81
C VAL A 279 -2.86 -37.78 -1.36
N ARG A 280 -3.93 -38.57 -1.13
CA ARG A 280 -4.47 -38.79 0.22
C ARG A 280 -3.52 -39.61 1.09
N ALA A 281 -2.86 -40.63 0.54
CA ALA A 281 -1.84 -41.39 1.26
C ALA A 281 -0.62 -40.54 1.66
N ALA A 282 -0.32 -39.50 0.88
CA ALA A 282 0.70 -38.50 1.22
C ALA A 282 0.20 -37.43 2.23
N GLY A 283 -1.09 -37.42 2.58
CA GLY A 283 -1.68 -36.47 3.53
C GLY A 283 -1.84 -35.05 2.98
N LEU A 284 -1.87 -34.89 1.65
CA LEU A 284 -1.84 -33.58 0.97
C LEU A 284 -3.15 -33.24 0.24
N ALA A 285 -4.19 -34.04 0.41
CA ALA A 285 -5.51 -33.74 -0.14
C ALA A 285 -6.29 -32.75 0.75
N PRO A 286 -7.04 -31.80 0.18
CA PRO A 286 -7.13 -31.49 -1.25
C PRO A 286 -5.90 -30.69 -1.76
N LEU A 287 -5.51 -30.93 -3.03
CA LEU A 287 -4.45 -30.17 -3.71
C LEU A 287 -5.05 -28.98 -4.45
N LYS A 288 -4.50 -27.79 -4.22
CA LYS A 288 -4.93 -26.55 -4.89
C LYS A 288 -4.21 -26.34 -6.20
N HIS A 289 -4.87 -25.71 -7.17
CA HIS A 289 -4.25 -25.27 -8.42
C HIS A 289 -2.96 -24.48 -8.14
N GLY A 290 -1.86 -24.86 -8.79
CA GLY A 290 -0.52 -24.28 -8.57
C GLY A 290 0.33 -24.97 -7.49
N GLN A 291 -0.23 -25.87 -6.66
CA GLN A 291 0.58 -26.65 -5.72
C GLN A 291 1.37 -27.77 -6.42
N PRO A 292 2.57 -28.12 -5.93
CA PRO A 292 3.36 -29.23 -6.48
C PRO A 292 2.57 -30.55 -6.50
N GLY A 293 2.46 -31.14 -7.69
CA GLY A 293 1.69 -32.38 -7.92
C GLY A 293 0.21 -32.18 -8.25
N TYR A 294 -0.30 -30.94 -8.23
CA TYR A 294 -1.60 -30.62 -8.82
C TYR A 294 -1.55 -30.84 -10.35
N ARG A 295 -2.58 -31.50 -10.88
CA ARG A 295 -2.81 -31.59 -12.32
C ARG A 295 -4.31 -31.64 -12.58
N ARG A 296 -4.75 -31.01 -13.68
CA ARG A 296 -6.16 -31.01 -14.11
C ARG A 296 -6.78 -32.42 -14.20
N ALA A 297 -5.98 -33.44 -14.49
CA ALA A 297 -6.46 -34.82 -14.53
C ALA A 297 -6.73 -35.45 -13.14
N LEU A 298 -6.45 -34.74 -12.03
CA LEU A 298 -6.84 -35.10 -10.65
C LEU A 298 -8.01 -34.25 -10.14
N ASP A 299 -8.39 -33.22 -10.89
CA ASP A 299 -9.43 -32.25 -10.59
C ASP A 299 -10.63 -32.56 -11.50
N GLY A 300 -11.55 -33.36 -10.98
CA GLY A 300 -12.58 -34.03 -11.78
C GLY A 300 -13.68 -33.09 -12.27
N ASP A 301 -13.97 -32.06 -11.48
CA ASP A 301 -14.98 -31.03 -11.74
C ASP A 301 -14.37 -29.69 -12.17
N GLY A 302 -13.06 -29.51 -11.98
CA GLY A 302 -12.29 -28.42 -12.57
C GLY A 302 -12.43 -27.10 -11.83
N ASP A 303 -12.71 -27.15 -10.53
CA ASP A 303 -12.93 -25.99 -9.66
C ASP A 303 -11.63 -25.45 -9.03
N GLY A 304 -10.50 -26.11 -9.30
CA GLY A 304 -9.18 -25.76 -8.79
C GLY A 304 -8.77 -26.52 -7.52
N LEU A 305 -9.59 -27.44 -7.01
CA LEU A 305 -9.33 -28.33 -5.88
C LEU A 305 -9.30 -29.80 -6.34
N ALA A 306 -8.10 -30.34 -6.55
CA ALA A 306 -7.93 -31.73 -6.87
C ALA A 306 -8.04 -32.64 -5.63
N CYS A 307 -8.68 -33.80 -5.79
CA CYS A 307 -8.68 -34.90 -4.84
C CYS A 307 -9.36 -34.67 -3.49
N GLU A 308 -10.38 -33.80 -3.46
CA GLU A 308 -11.35 -33.67 -2.38
C GLU A 308 -11.97 -34.99 -1.90
#